data_AF-A0AA94HN68-F1
#
_entry.id   AF-A0AA94HN68-F1
#
_cell.length_a   1.000
_cell.length_b   1.000
_cell.length_c   1.000
_cell.angle_alpha   90.00
_cell.angle_beta   90.00
_cell.angle_gamma   90.00
#
_symmetry.space_group_name_H-M   'P 1'
#
loop_
_entity.id
_entity.type
_entity.pdbx_description
1 polymer ?
#
loop_
_entity_poly.entity_id
_entity_poly.type
_entity_poly.pdbx_seq_one_letter_code
_entity_poly.pdbx_strand_id
1 'polypeptide(L)'
;MSPSRVHVGDVYIDVDGVDPGRTVLVEATAMIGAPKAAQQKKLAADVLKLGWASRTLGDVRCVIVTWSPEVQAFLSRPRAWLTAARLEAGVELILAEPDDTAFVAVSAARLAQDRYAME
;
A
#
# COMPACT_ATOMS: atom_id res chain seq x y z
N MET A 1 -1.61 2.79 14.44
CA MET A 1 -1.83 1.59 13.61
C MET A 1 -0.60 0.71 13.71
N SER A 2 -0.75 -0.61 13.62
CA SER A 2 0.37 -1.56 13.67
C SER A 2 0.21 -2.65 12.59
N PRO A 3 1.33 -3.20 12.06
CA PRO A 3 1.28 -4.36 11.19
C PRO A 3 0.49 -5.48 11.86
N SER A 4 -0.43 -6.07 11.11
CA SER A 4 -1.42 -6.99 11.67
C SER A 4 -1.80 -8.07 10.67
N ARG A 5 -1.99 -9.28 11.19
CA ARG A 5 -2.68 -10.35 10.47
C ARG A 5 -4.18 -10.21 10.69
N VAL A 6 -4.95 -10.09 9.60
CA VAL A 6 -6.39 -9.87 9.59
C VAL A 6 -7.10 -11.09 9.01
N HIS A 7 -8.13 -11.56 9.71
CA HIS A 7 -9.00 -12.63 9.22
C HIS A 7 -10.04 -12.05 8.26
N VAL A 8 -10.14 -12.59 7.05
CA VAL A 8 -11.02 -12.14 5.98
C VAL A 8 -11.70 -13.37 5.37
N GLY A 9 -12.99 -13.56 5.64
CA GLY A 9 -13.69 -14.80 5.28
C GLY A 9 -13.08 -15.99 6.03
N ASP A 10 -12.56 -16.97 5.29
CA ASP A 10 -11.91 -18.18 5.84
C ASP A 10 -10.37 -18.14 5.76
N VAL A 11 -9.78 -16.99 5.41
CA VAL A 11 -8.34 -16.84 5.22
C VAL A 11 -7.78 -15.67 6.02
N TYR A 12 -6.45 -15.57 6.06
CA TYR A 12 -5.75 -14.45 6.65
C TYR A 12 -5.00 -13.65 5.59
N ILE A 13 -4.96 -12.33 5.78
CA ILE A 13 -4.05 -11.44 5.06
C ILE A 13 -3.16 -10.70 6.06
N ASP A 14 -1.95 -10.38 5.62
CA ASP A 14 -1.05 -9.49 6.36
C ASP A 14 -1.16 -8.08 5.74
N VAL A 15 -1.33 -7.07 6.61
CA VAL A 15 -1.39 -5.64 6.24
C VAL A 15 -0.43 -4.83 7.12
N ASP A 16 0.04 -3.71 6.59
CA ASP A 16 1.02 -2.85 7.27
C ASP A 16 0.41 -2.03 8.41
N GLY A 17 -0.91 -1.81 8.37
CA GLY A 17 -1.61 -1.07 9.42
C GLY A 17 -3.08 -1.42 9.52
N VAL A 18 -3.57 -1.47 10.76
CA VAL A 18 -4.99 -1.55 11.11
C VAL A 18 -5.27 -0.56 12.24
N ASP A 19 -6.43 0.08 12.21
CA ASP A 19 -6.90 0.91 13.33
C ASP A 19 -7.46 0.02 14.47
N PRO A 20 -7.58 0.53 15.71
CA PRO A 20 -8.11 -0.28 16.82
C PRO A 20 -9.50 -0.87 16.57
N GLY A 21 -10.35 -0.19 15.79
CA GLY A 21 -11.69 -0.65 15.43
C GLY A 21 -11.74 -1.66 14.28
N ARG A 22 -10.61 -1.93 13.62
CA ARG A 22 -10.52 -2.78 12.41
C ARG A 22 -11.41 -2.29 11.27
N THR A 23 -11.62 -0.98 11.21
CA THR A 23 -12.41 -0.27 10.19
C THR A 23 -11.55 0.30 9.06
N VAL A 24 -10.23 0.33 9.23
CA VAL A 24 -9.26 0.84 8.24
C VAL A 24 -8.13 -0.17 8.07
N LEU A 25 -7.89 -0.58 6.82
CA LEU A 25 -6.74 -1.39 6.42
C LEU A 25 -5.76 -0.56 5.59
N VAL A 26 -4.47 -0.69 5.90
CA VAL A 26 -3.41 0.12 5.30
C VAL A 26 -2.31 -0.75 4.71
N GLU A 27 -1.95 -0.46 3.47
CA GLU A 27 -0.67 -0.84 2.87
C GLU A 27 0.20 0.40 2.76
N ALA A 28 1.37 0.37 3.38
CA ALA A 28 2.33 1.46 3.35
C ALA A 28 3.49 1.09 2.42
N THR A 29 3.80 1.96 1.46
CA THR A 29 4.90 1.71 0.55
C THR A 29 6.09 2.63 0.81
N ALA A 30 7.24 2.00 1.04
CA ALA A 30 8.55 2.65 1.13
C ALA A 30 9.17 2.95 -0.25
N MET A 31 8.42 2.81 -1.34
CA MET A 31 8.91 3.08 -2.69
C MET A 31 9.15 4.59 -2.87
N ILE A 32 10.36 4.94 -3.31
CA ILE A 32 10.74 6.31 -3.68
C ILE A 32 11.04 6.36 -5.18
N GLY A 33 10.51 7.37 -5.86
CA GLY A 33 10.61 7.54 -7.30
C GLY A 33 9.66 6.63 -8.10
N ALA A 34 9.85 6.63 -9.42
CA ALA A 34 8.98 5.88 -10.32
C ALA A 34 9.04 4.35 -10.04
N PRO A 35 7.89 3.67 -9.84
CA PRO A 35 7.89 2.24 -9.54
C PRO A 35 8.51 1.39 -10.66
N LYS A 36 9.48 0.54 -10.32
CA LYS A 36 10.06 -0.48 -11.21
C LYS A 36 9.09 -1.64 -11.42
N ALA A 37 9.35 -2.50 -12.42
CA ALA A 37 8.44 -3.58 -12.81
C ALA A 37 7.95 -4.47 -11.65
N ALA A 38 8.84 -4.90 -10.74
CA ALA A 38 8.45 -5.69 -9.56
C ALA A 38 7.59 -4.88 -8.57
N GLN A 39 7.91 -3.60 -8.38
CA GLN A 39 7.17 -2.69 -7.52
C GLN A 39 5.77 -2.40 -8.08
N GLN A 40 5.62 -2.26 -9.40
CA GLN A 40 4.32 -2.10 -10.06
C GLN A 40 3.42 -3.32 -9.81
N LYS A 41 3.99 -4.54 -9.87
CA LYS A 41 3.26 -5.77 -9.55
C LYS A 41 2.82 -5.81 -8.08
N LYS A 42 3.67 -5.36 -7.15
CA LYS A 42 3.29 -5.22 -5.73
C LYS A 42 2.11 -4.26 -5.58
N LEU A 43 2.19 -3.07 -6.17
CA LEU A 43 1.10 -2.08 -6.10
C LEU A 43 -0.23 -2.64 -6.65
N ALA A 44 -0.18 -3.40 -7.75
CA ALA A 44 -1.36 -4.08 -8.28
C ALA A 44 -1.90 -5.16 -7.33
N ALA A 45 -1.03 -5.95 -6.72
CA ALA A 45 -1.40 -6.96 -5.73
C ALA A 45 -2.01 -6.31 -4.47
N ASP A 46 -1.45 -5.19 -3.99
CA ASP A 46 -1.95 -4.47 -2.83
C ASP A 46 -3.35 -3.89 -3.09
N VAL A 47 -3.58 -3.29 -4.26
CA VAL A 47 -4.93 -2.84 -4.69
C VAL A 47 -5.91 -4.01 -4.76
N LEU A 48 -5.51 -5.13 -5.36
CA LEU A 48 -6.36 -6.32 -5.46
C LEU A 48 -6.70 -6.89 -4.07
N LYS A 49 -5.70 -7.02 -3.19
CA LYS A 49 -5.83 -7.57 -1.84
C LYS A 49 -6.77 -6.71 -1.00
N LEU A 50 -6.53 -5.40 -0.96
CA LEU A 50 -7.36 -4.46 -0.21
C LEU A 50 -8.79 -4.39 -0.78
N GLY A 51 -8.94 -4.31 -2.09
CA GLY A 51 -10.26 -4.27 -2.74
C GLY A 51 -11.08 -5.53 -2.49
N TRP A 52 -10.46 -6.71 -2.54
CA TRP A 52 -11.11 -7.96 -2.16
C TRP A 52 -11.48 -7.97 -0.67
N ALA A 53 -10.57 -7.57 0.22
CA ALA A 53 -10.82 -7.54 1.66
C ALA A 53 -11.98 -6.61 2.02
N SER A 54 -12.04 -5.41 1.43
CA SER A 54 -13.15 -4.47 1.65
C SER A 54 -14.49 -5.08 1.27
N ARG A 55 -14.59 -5.74 0.10
CA ARG A 55 -15.82 -6.42 -0.35
C ARG A 55 -16.23 -7.58 0.56
N THR A 56 -15.27 -8.31 1.12
CA THR A 56 -15.54 -9.47 1.97
C THR A 56 -15.90 -9.09 3.39
N LEU A 57 -15.27 -8.05 3.96
CA LEU A 57 -15.52 -7.62 5.33
C LEU A 57 -16.76 -6.71 5.45
N GLY A 58 -17.06 -5.91 4.43
CA GLY A 58 -18.07 -4.85 4.50
C GLY A 58 -17.63 -3.67 5.37
N ASP A 59 -17.95 -2.43 4.97
CA ASP A 59 -17.67 -1.20 5.73
C ASP A 59 -16.20 -0.99 6.20
N VAL A 60 -15.24 -1.57 5.48
CA VAL A 60 -13.82 -1.36 5.75
C VAL A 60 -13.19 -0.41 4.73
N ARG A 61 -12.66 0.70 5.24
CA ARG A 61 -11.87 1.67 4.48
C ARG A 61 -10.50 1.09 4.15
N CYS A 62 -10.09 1.14 2.89
CA CYS A 62 -8.81 0.62 2.46
C CYS A 62 -7.93 1.74 1.92
N VAL A 63 -6.67 1.80 2.37
CA VAL A 63 -5.76 2.91 2.06
C VAL A 63 -4.40 2.38 1.64
N ILE A 64 -3.88 2.93 0.55
CA ILE A 64 -2.45 2.87 0.21
C ILE A 64 -1.81 4.19 0.62
N VAL A 65 -0.77 4.13 1.43
CA VAL A 65 0.01 5.31 1.86
C VAL A 65 1.37 5.29 1.19
N THR A 66 1.75 6.41 0.59
CA THR A 66 3.06 6.62 -0.04
C THR A 66 3.65 7.96 0.36
N TRP A 67 4.98 8.09 0.36
CA TRP A 67 5.68 9.37 0.40
C TRP A 67 6.22 9.81 -0.96
N SER A 68 6.12 8.96 -1.99
CA SER A 68 6.58 9.29 -3.34
C SER A 68 5.46 9.88 -4.18
N PRO A 69 5.61 11.13 -4.66
CA PRO A 69 4.73 11.71 -5.66
C PRO A 69 4.69 10.88 -6.96
N GLU A 70 5.77 10.22 -7.33
CA GLU A 70 5.84 9.38 -8.53
C GLU A 70 5.02 8.09 -8.38
N VAL A 71 5.03 7.45 -7.20
CA VAL A 71 4.10 6.35 -6.88
C VAL A 71 2.66 6.84 -6.93
N GLN A 72 2.39 8.03 -6.37
CA GLN A 72 1.04 8.60 -6.38
C GLN A 72 0.55 8.86 -7.82
N ALA A 73 1.40 9.45 -8.64
CA ALA A 73 1.14 9.71 -10.06
C ALA A 73 0.93 8.41 -10.85
N PHE A 74 1.71 7.36 -10.56
CA PHE A 74 1.56 6.05 -11.18
C PHE A 74 0.18 5.44 -10.90
N LEU A 75 -0.29 5.48 -9.65
CA LEU A 75 -1.59 4.97 -9.20
C LEU A 75 -2.79 5.89 -9.53
N SER A 76 -2.51 7.08 -10.05
CA SER A 76 -3.52 8.08 -10.45
C SER A 76 -3.48 8.39 -11.95
N ARG A 77 -2.72 7.62 -12.73
CA ARG A 77 -2.53 7.89 -14.16
C ARG A 77 -3.85 7.69 -14.92
N PRO A 78 -4.33 8.70 -15.68
CA PRO A 78 -5.56 8.58 -16.45
C PRO A 78 -5.48 7.42 -17.45
N ARG A 79 -6.61 6.72 -17.65
CA ARG A 79 -6.76 5.57 -18.57
C ARG A 79 -5.85 4.35 -18.27
N ALA A 80 -5.11 4.36 -17.17
CA ALA A 80 -4.42 3.17 -16.71
C ALA A 80 -5.41 2.21 -16.05
N TRP A 81 -5.37 0.93 -16.42
CA TRP A 81 -6.27 -0.09 -15.87
C TRP A 81 -6.17 -0.15 -14.33
N LEU A 82 -4.97 -0.01 -13.76
CA LEU A 82 -4.77 -0.07 -12.31
C LEU A 82 -5.41 1.12 -11.58
N THR A 83 -5.40 2.31 -12.19
CA THR A 83 -6.13 3.48 -11.66
C THR A 83 -7.62 3.20 -11.61
N ALA A 84 -8.18 2.66 -12.71
CA ALA A 84 -9.60 2.31 -12.76
C ALA A 84 -9.96 1.24 -11.72
N ALA A 85 -9.17 0.16 -11.63
CA ALA A 85 -9.36 -0.90 -10.66
C ALA A 85 -9.27 -0.42 -9.21
N ARG A 86 -8.32 0.48 -8.90
CA ARG A 86 -8.18 1.09 -7.57
C ARG A 86 -9.42 1.90 -7.20
N LEU A 87 -9.91 2.72 -8.12
CA LEU A 87 -11.10 3.56 -7.91
C LEU A 87 -12.36 2.72 -7.74
N GLU A 88 -12.56 1.71 -8.58
CA GLU A 88 -13.69 0.77 -8.48
C GLU A 88 -13.64 -0.02 -7.15
N ALA A 89 -12.45 -0.41 -6.71
CA ALA A 89 -12.24 -1.10 -5.45
C ALA A 89 -12.41 -0.20 -4.21
N GLY A 90 -12.58 1.11 -4.38
CA GLY A 90 -12.65 2.06 -3.25
C GLY A 90 -11.35 2.16 -2.44
N VAL A 91 -10.20 1.79 -3.03
CA VAL A 91 -8.91 1.85 -2.35
C VAL A 91 -8.37 3.28 -2.44
N GLU A 92 -8.34 3.97 -1.31
CA GLU A 92 -7.83 5.33 -1.21
C GLU A 92 -6.31 5.39 -1.37
N LEU A 93 -5.82 6.54 -1.81
CA LEU A 93 -4.40 6.78 -2.01
C LEU A 93 -4.04 8.08 -1.29
N ILE A 94 -3.19 7.96 -0.27
CA ILE A 94 -2.71 9.10 0.52
C ILE A 94 -1.23 9.31 0.20
N LEU A 95 -0.90 10.50 -0.29
CA LEU A 95 0.46 11.01 -0.24
C LEU A 95 0.64 11.60 1.16
N ALA A 96 1.39 10.91 2.01
CA ALA A 96 1.67 11.41 3.35
C ALA A 96 2.68 12.58 3.25
N GLU A 97 2.51 13.54 4.15
CA GLU A 97 3.48 14.62 4.28
C GLU A 97 4.82 14.05 4.77
N PRO A 98 5.95 14.51 4.24
CA PRO A 98 7.25 14.06 4.67
C PRO A 98 7.49 14.50 6.12
N ASP A 99 7.62 13.53 7.01
CA ASP A 99 8.37 13.69 8.26
C ASP A 99 9.81 13.29 7.97
N ASP A 100 10.73 14.26 8.04
CA ASP A 100 12.15 14.06 7.74
C ASP A 100 12.75 12.91 8.55
N THR A 101 12.28 12.71 9.79
CA THR A 101 12.74 11.62 10.66
C THR A 101 12.31 10.26 10.10
N ALA A 102 11.04 10.15 9.72
CA ALA A 102 10.47 8.94 9.15
C ALA A 102 11.04 8.63 7.77
N PHE A 103 11.29 9.66 6.95
CA PHE A 103 11.90 9.52 5.63
C PHE A 103 13.31 8.95 5.70
N VAL A 104 14.15 9.45 6.63
CA VAL A 104 15.50 8.93 6.86
C VAL A 104 15.46 7.47 7.29
N ALA A 105 14.58 7.12 8.25
CA ALA A 105 14.45 5.76 8.76
C ALA A 105 14.02 4.77 7.67
N VAL A 106 13.03 5.12 6.86
CA VAL A 106 12.53 4.25 5.77
C VAL A 106 13.53 4.14 4.63
N SER A 107 14.24 5.23 4.29
CA SER A 107 15.31 5.19 3.30
C SER A 107 16.45 4.26 3.72
N ALA A 108 16.84 4.31 5.00
CA ALA A 108 17.84 3.40 5.57
C ALA A 108 17.36 1.94 5.55
N ALA A 109 16.11 1.68 5.95
CA ALA A 109 15.53 0.33 5.91
C ALA A 109 15.46 -0.22 4.48
N ARG A 110 15.15 0.62 3.48
CA ARG A 110 15.15 0.22 2.07
C ARG A 110 16.54 -0.18 1.58
N LEU A 111 17.56 0.63 1.87
CA LEU A 111 18.95 0.32 1.50
C LEU A 111 19.43 -0.99 2.11
N ALA A 112 18.97 -1.31 3.33
CA ALA A 112 19.25 -2.61 3.93
C ALA A 112 18.56 -3.76 3.16
N GLN A 113 17.27 -3.62 2.82
CA GLN A 113 16.54 -4.62 2.04
C GLN A 113 17.12 -4.86 0.63
N ASP A 114 17.53 -3.79 -0.07
CA ASP A 114 18.15 -3.91 -1.40
C ASP A 114 19.49 -4.65 -1.33
N ARG A 115 20.22 -4.54 -0.22
CA ARG A 115 21.45 -5.29 0.02
C ARG A 115 21.18 -6.78 0.22
N TYR A 116 20.14 -7.13 0.97
CA TYR A 116 19.72 -8.52 1.17
C TYR A 116 19.15 -9.18 -0.10
N ALA A 117 18.59 -8.42 -1.03
CA ALA A 117 18.07 -8.96 -2.29
C ALA A 117 19.16 -9.21 -3.35
N MET A 118 20.40 -8.80 -3.08
CA MET A 118 21.57 -8.94 -3.95
C MET A 118 22.55 -10.04 -3.48
N GLU A 119 22.31 -10.61 -2.29
CA GLU A 119 22.99 -11.80 -1.74
C GLU A 119 22.14 -13.05 -1.99
#